data_AF-A0A6N7Q550-F1
#
_entry.id   AF-A0A6N7Q550-F1
#
_cell.length_a   1.000
_cell.length_b   1.000
_cell.length_c   1.000
_cell.angle_alpha   90.00
_cell.angle_beta   90.00
_cell.angle_gamma   90.00
#
_symmetry.space_group_name_H-M   'P 1'
#
loop_
_entity.id
_entity.type
_entity.pdbx_description
1 polymer ?
#
loop_
_entity_poly.entity_id
_entity_poly.type
_entity_poly.pdbx_seq_one_letter_code
_entity_poly.pdbx_strand_id
1 'polypeptide(L)'
;MACADGDACTTGETCSGGACTGGAATSCDDGNLCTDDACDPQLGCTHTANTAPCEDGNACTLDDACAFGVCTGRARVCVDGDPCTDDSCDPVAGCQYVPIPDCGSGGGGSGGSGGSGGAGGSGGGNGGAGGSGGAGGSGGGDGGAGGRGGAPANTPDESDCGCRAVGRDAGAAGGLGLIVAMASMALRRRKRRS
;
A
#
# COMPACT_ATOMS: atom_id res chain seq x y z
N MET A 1 -22.09 17.22 16.43
CA MET A 1 -22.00 18.16 15.29
C MET A 1 -20.57 18.08 14.79
N ALA A 2 -20.35 17.53 13.60
CA ALA A 2 -19.01 17.40 13.03
C ALA A 2 -18.66 18.69 12.28
N CYS A 3 -17.71 19.45 12.81
CA CYS A 3 -17.01 20.51 12.08
C CYS A 3 -15.85 19.85 11.34
N ALA A 4 -15.58 20.22 10.09
CA ALA A 4 -14.39 19.78 9.37
C ALA A 4 -13.73 21.01 8.75
N ASP A 5 -12.44 21.20 9.01
CA ASP A 5 -11.63 22.29 8.46
C ASP A 5 -11.10 21.99 7.04
N GLY A 6 -11.43 20.82 6.51
CA GLY A 6 -11.01 20.38 5.18
C GLY A 6 -9.55 19.92 5.11
N ASP A 7 -8.85 19.83 6.25
CA ASP A 7 -7.50 19.30 6.37
C ASP A 7 -7.54 17.89 6.97
N ALA A 8 -7.33 16.88 6.13
CA ALA A 8 -7.28 15.48 6.56
C ALA A 8 -6.11 15.18 7.54
N CYS A 9 -5.17 16.11 7.67
CA CYS A 9 -4.00 16.01 8.54
C CYS A 9 -4.22 16.58 9.94
N THR A 10 -5.43 17.03 10.25
CA THR A 10 -5.79 17.45 11.59
C THR A 10 -6.99 16.66 12.11
N THR A 11 -7.14 16.62 13.44
CA THR A 11 -8.28 16.01 14.12
C THR A 11 -8.72 16.86 15.30
N GLY A 12 -9.94 16.64 15.79
CA GLY A 12 -10.44 17.34 16.96
C GLY A 12 -10.81 18.79 16.64
N GLU A 13 -11.44 18.96 15.49
CA GLU A 13 -11.79 20.23 14.88
C GLU A 13 -12.74 21.00 15.81
N THR A 14 -12.42 22.26 16.01
CA THR A 14 -13.23 23.15 16.83
C THR A 14 -13.89 24.21 15.96
N CYS A 15 -15.11 24.60 16.32
CA CYS A 15 -15.72 25.76 15.70
C CYS A 15 -15.36 27.02 16.47
N SER A 16 -14.74 27.98 15.78
CA SER A 16 -14.42 29.29 16.33
C SER A 16 -14.81 30.38 15.33
N GLY A 17 -15.64 31.32 15.76
CA GLY A 17 -16.06 32.44 14.91
C GLY A 17 -16.83 32.05 13.64
N GLY A 18 -17.51 30.90 13.63
CA GLY A 18 -18.24 30.37 12.47
C GLY A 18 -17.39 29.64 11.42
N ALA A 19 -16.10 29.42 11.71
CA ALA A 19 -15.21 28.60 10.90
C ALA A 19 -14.76 27.36 11.67
N CYS A 20 -14.62 26.24 10.96
CA CYS A 20 -13.95 25.06 11.49
C CYS A 20 -12.43 25.27 11.45
N THR A 21 -11.77 25.04 12.56
CA THR A 21 -10.30 25.09 12.67
C THR A 21 -9.78 23.71 13.05
N GLY A 22 -8.73 23.26 12.36
CA GLY A 22 -8.02 22.02 12.68
C GLY A 22 -7.50 22.00 14.10
N GLY A 23 -7.57 20.82 14.71
CA GLY A 23 -7.05 20.60 16.06
C GLY A 23 -5.62 20.09 16.03
N ALA A 24 -5.40 18.91 16.62
CA ALA A 24 -4.08 18.29 16.69
C ALA A 24 -3.68 17.71 15.33
N ALA A 25 -2.38 17.77 15.00
CA ALA A 25 -1.84 17.10 13.82
C ALA A 25 -1.99 15.57 13.96
N THR A 26 -2.50 14.95 12.91
CA THR A 26 -2.62 13.49 12.79
C THR A 26 -1.24 12.88 12.54
N SER A 27 -0.90 11.82 13.28
CA SER A 27 0.28 11.03 12.99
C SER A 27 0.04 10.15 11.78
N CYS A 28 0.87 10.28 10.75
CA CYS A 28 0.88 9.40 9.57
C CYS A 28 1.98 8.35 9.62
N ASP A 29 2.61 8.13 10.77
CA ASP A 29 3.57 7.05 10.96
C ASP A 29 2.88 5.68 10.83
N ASP A 30 3.21 4.91 9.79
CA ASP A 30 2.71 3.54 9.59
C ASP A 30 3.60 2.47 10.24
N GLY A 31 4.71 2.89 10.87
CA GLY A 31 5.70 2.02 11.49
C GLY A 31 6.61 1.29 10.51
N ASN A 32 6.53 1.59 9.22
CA ASN A 32 7.37 0.98 8.20
C ASN A 32 8.56 1.90 7.87
N LEU A 33 9.76 1.48 8.28
CA LEU A 33 11.01 2.19 7.99
C LEU A 33 11.29 2.34 6.47
N CYS A 34 10.66 1.52 5.63
CA CYS A 34 10.80 1.56 4.18
C CYS A 34 9.77 2.44 3.47
N THR A 35 9.03 3.25 4.23
CA THR A 35 8.17 4.30 3.71
C THR A 35 8.58 5.66 4.28
N ASP A 36 8.46 6.69 3.43
CA ASP A 36 8.48 8.07 3.87
C ASP A 36 7.03 8.50 4.10
N ASP A 37 6.73 8.81 5.35
CA ASP A 37 5.38 9.20 5.79
C ASP A 37 5.17 10.69 5.62
N ALA A 38 4.09 11.03 4.93
CA ALA A 38 3.66 12.40 4.75
C ALA A 38 2.14 12.49 4.88
N CYS A 39 1.68 13.62 5.38
CA CYS A 39 0.27 13.94 5.37
C CYS A 39 -0.03 14.98 4.31
N ASP A 40 -0.87 14.60 3.34
CA ASP A 40 -1.45 15.52 2.37
C ASP A 40 -2.79 16.04 2.89
N PRO A 41 -3.00 17.36 3.02
CA PRO A 41 -4.23 17.92 3.59
C PRO A 41 -5.53 17.51 2.87
N GLN A 42 -5.46 17.04 1.62
CA GLN A 42 -6.62 16.64 0.83
C GLN A 42 -6.75 15.12 0.70
N LEU A 43 -5.63 14.40 0.56
CA LEU A 43 -5.61 12.95 0.39
C LEU A 43 -5.51 12.18 1.72
N GLY A 44 -5.07 12.86 2.79
CA GLY A 44 -4.75 12.27 4.08
C GLY A 44 -3.34 11.68 4.12
N CYS A 45 -3.13 10.67 4.96
CA CYS A 45 -1.84 10.03 5.09
C CYS A 45 -1.41 9.33 3.80
N THR A 46 -0.14 9.53 3.46
CA THR A 46 0.54 8.95 2.31
C THR A 46 1.85 8.32 2.75
N HIS A 47 2.12 7.12 2.26
CA HIS A 47 3.31 6.33 2.62
C HIS A 47 4.03 5.96 1.33
N THR A 48 5.14 6.65 1.04
CA THR A 48 5.85 6.45 -0.23
C THR A 48 7.04 5.53 0.00
N ALA A 49 7.10 4.42 -0.74
CA ALA A 49 8.23 3.50 -0.66
C ALA A 49 9.56 4.23 -0.93
N ASN A 50 10.50 4.10 0.00
CA ASN A 50 11.83 4.70 -0.10
C ASN A 50 12.89 3.64 -0.46
N THR A 51 14.15 4.08 -0.56
CA THR A 51 15.30 3.23 -0.89
C THR A 51 16.42 3.35 0.15
N ALA A 52 16.06 3.66 1.39
CA ALA A 52 17.03 3.82 2.47
C ALA A 52 17.66 2.46 2.85
N PRO A 53 18.88 2.45 3.41
CA PRO A 53 19.42 1.27 4.07
C PRO A 53 18.51 0.81 5.19
N CYS A 54 18.39 -0.50 5.37
CA CYS A 54 17.58 -1.12 6.40
C CYS A 54 18.22 -2.43 6.86
N GLU A 55 17.56 -3.16 7.77
CA GLU A 55 17.96 -4.50 8.20
C GLU A 55 16.74 -5.41 8.11
N ASP A 56 16.78 -6.46 7.28
CA ASP A 56 15.65 -7.38 7.08
C ASP A 56 15.62 -8.52 8.13
N GLY A 57 16.66 -8.56 8.97
CA GLY A 57 16.80 -9.53 10.06
C GLY A 57 17.26 -10.92 9.61
N ASN A 58 17.60 -11.10 8.33
CA ASN A 58 18.06 -12.36 7.78
C ASN A 58 19.60 -12.38 7.68
N ALA A 59 20.26 -13.27 8.42
CA ALA A 59 21.71 -13.42 8.35
C ALA A 59 22.23 -13.87 6.96
N CYS A 60 21.32 -14.41 6.14
CA CYS A 60 21.56 -14.88 4.77
C CYS A 60 21.34 -13.82 3.70
N THR A 61 21.10 -12.57 4.07
CA THR A 61 21.08 -11.44 3.15
C THR A 61 22.27 -10.51 3.41
N LEU A 62 22.53 -9.66 2.43
CA LEU A 62 23.59 -8.66 2.45
C LEU A 62 23.09 -7.39 1.76
N ASP A 63 23.63 -6.26 2.21
CA ASP A 63 23.33 -4.92 1.69
C ASP A 63 21.83 -4.65 1.60
N ASP A 64 21.17 -4.89 2.72
CA ASP A 64 19.74 -4.70 2.90
C ASP A 64 19.35 -3.25 2.63
N ALA A 65 18.34 -3.10 1.79
CA ALA A 65 17.79 -1.80 1.43
C ALA A 65 16.29 -1.91 1.20
N CYS A 66 15.61 -0.78 1.42
CA CYS A 66 14.21 -0.68 1.12
C CYS A 66 13.97 -0.76 -0.39
N ALA A 67 13.03 -1.61 -0.78
CA ALA A 67 12.56 -1.72 -2.14
C ALA A 67 11.06 -2.03 -2.10
N PHE A 68 10.26 -1.19 -2.77
CA PHE A 68 8.80 -1.35 -2.85
C PHE A 68 8.11 -1.46 -1.48
N GLY A 69 8.63 -0.74 -0.46
CA GLY A 69 8.06 -0.72 0.89
C GLY A 69 8.45 -1.92 1.76
N VAL A 70 9.40 -2.73 1.32
CA VAL A 70 9.90 -3.90 2.07
C VAL A 70 11.41 -3.80 2.18
N CYS A 71 11.93 -4.13 3.37
CA CYS A 71 13.37 -4.27 3.56
C CYS A 71 13.82 -5.62 2.99
N THR A 72 14.76 -5.60 2.04
CA THR A 72 15.30 -6.83 1.42
C THR A 72 16.77 -6.65 1.08
N GLY A 73 17.56 -7.70 1.28
CA GLY A 73 18.94 -7.76 0.76
C GLY A 73 19.12 -8.71 -0.42
N ARG A 74 20.37 -8.78 -0.91
CA ARG A 74 20.78 -9.83 -1.85
C ARG A 74 21.11 -11.11 -1.09
N ALA A 75 20.82 -12.26 -1.71
CA ALA A 75 21.18 -13.55 -1.12
C ALA A 75 22.70 -13.67 -0.90
N ARG A 76 23.09 -14.01 0.33
CA ARG A 76 24.45 -14.38 0.70
C ARG A 76 24.75 -15.77 0.16
N VAL A 77 25.90 -15.92 -0.48
CA VAL A 77 26.44 -17.23 -0.88
C VAL A 77 27.27 -17.77 0.26
N CYS A 78 26.85 -18.89 0.83
CA CYS A 78 27.61 -19.66 1.82
C CYS A 78 28.26 -20.81 1.08
N VAL A 79 29.53 -20.65 0.71
CA VAL A 79 30.36 -21.72 0.12
C VAL A 79 31.76 -21.56 0.70
N ASP A 80 32.29 -22.61 1.35
CA ASP A 80 33.64 -22.59 1.94
C ASP A 80 34.72 -23.16 1.00
N GLY A 81 34.28 -23.82 -0.08
CA GLY A 81 35.16 -24.41 -1.09
C GLY A 81 35.60 -25.84 -0.79
N ASP A 82 35.13 -26.44 0.31
CA ASP A 82 35.33 -27.84 0.60
C ASP A 82 34.19 -28.66 -0.06
N PRO A 83 34.49 -29.58 -1.01
CA PRO A 83 33.45 -30.46 -1.56
C PRO A 83 32.89 -31.45 -0.55
N CYS A 84 33.49 -31.54 0.65
CA CYS A 84 33.09 -32.42 1.74
C CYS A 84 32.26 -31.74 2.82
N THR A 85 31.71 -30.57 2.54
CA THR A 85 30.71 -29.90 3.37
C THR A 85 29.39 -29.75 2.63
N ASP A 86 28.29 -29.88 3.37
CA ASP A 86 26.98 -29.42 2.95
C ASP A 86 26.83 -27.97 3.40
N ASP A 87 26.86 -27.07 2.41
CA ASP A 87 26.85 -25.64 2.63
C ASP A 87 25.42 -25.12 2.59
N SER A 88 25.00 -24.54 3.70
CA SER A 88 23.65 -23.98 3.83
C SER A 88 23.68 -22.63 4.53
N CYS A 89 22.59 -21.88 4.42
CA CYS A 89 22.44 -20.63 5.13
C CYS A 89 21.19 -20.67 5.99
N ASP A 90 21.38 -20.54 7.30
CA ASP A 90 20.30 -20.40 8.26
C ASP A 90 19.98 -18.91 8.45
N PRO A 91 18.71 -18.48 8.36
CA PRO A 91 18.36 -17.06 8.39
C PRO A 91 18.66 -16.37 9.73
N VAL A 92 18.93 -17.13 10.80
CA VAL A 92 19.29 -16.57 12.12
C VAL A 92 20.77 -16.79 12.42
N ALA A 93 21.27 -18.01 12.23
CA ALA A 93 22.64 -18.39 12.57
C ALA A 93 23.66 -18.05 11.47
N GLY A 94 23.21 -17.75 10.26
CA GLY A 94 24.06 -17.45 9.10
C GLY A 94 24.60 -18.71 8.41
N CYS A 95 25.75 -18.57 7.76
CA CYS A 95 26.35 -19.67 7.00
C CYS A 95 26.73 -20.85 7.90
N GLN A 96 26.31 -22.05 7.48
CA GLN A 96 26.63 -23.32 8.10
C GLN A 96 27.36 -24.19 7.07
N TYR A 97 28.42 -24.86 7.51
CA TYR A 97 29.23 -25.76 6.70
C TYR A 97 29.32 -27.09 7.45
N VAL A 98 28.43 -28.03 7.09
CA VAL A 98 28.28 -29.29 7.83
C VAL A 98 29.10 -30.38 7.13
N PRO A 99 30.09 -31.00 7.80
CA PRO A 99 30.88 -32.06 7.17
C PRO A 99 30.02 -33.24 6.70
N ILE A 100 30.21 -33.65 5.46
CA ILE A 100 29.57 -34.82 4.86
C ILE A 100 30.36 -36.07 5.30
N PRO A 101 29.72 -37.03 6.00
CA PRO A 101 30.37 -38.27 6.37
C PRO A 101 30.90 -39.03 5.14
N ASP A 102 32.08 -39.63 5.28
CA ASP A 102 32.75 -40.45 4.27
C ASP A 102 33.19 -39.72 2.98
N CYS A 103 33.12 -38.39 2.95
CA CYS A 103 33.65 -37.61 1.84
C CYS A 103 35.19 -37.62 1.86
N GLY A 104 35.79 -38.43 0.99
CA GLY A 104 37.24 -38.56 0.86
C GLY A 104 37.76 -40.00 0.81
N SER A 105 36.92 -40.99 1.14
CA SER A 105 37.30 -42.41 1.06
C SER A 105 37.02 -42.99 -0.34
N GLY A 106 37.71 -42.49 -1.36
CA GLY A 106 38.01 -43.22 -2.60
C GLY A 106 36.88 -43.87 -3.40
N GLY A 107 35.62 -43.44 -3.26
CA GLY A 107 34.49 -43.98 -4.01
C GLY A 107 33.84 -42.90 -4.85
N GLY A 108 33.96 -43.00 -6.18
CA GLY A 108 33.09 -42.27 -7.10
C GLY A 108 31.64 -42.66 -6.84
N GLY A 109 30.94 -41.87 -6.04
CA GLY A 109 29.52 -42.00 -5.78
C GLY A 109 28.72 -41.09 -6.69
N SER A 110 28.39 -41.57 -7.88
CA SER A 110 27.21 -41.07 -8.58
C SER A 110 25.97 -41.54 -7.82
N GLY A 111 25.08 -40.61 -7.49
CA GLY A 111 23.73 -40.87 -6.97
C GLY A 111 23.44 -39.98 -5.76
N GLY A 112 22.60 -38.96 -5.81
CA GLY A 112 21.45 -38.74 -6.67
C GLY A 112 20.23 -38.57 -5.77
N SER A 113 19.66 -37.38 -5.75
CA SER A 113 18.26 -37.14 -5.41
C SER A 113 17.76 -35.99 -6.26
N GLY A 114 17.56 -36.30 -7.53
CA GLY A 114 16.50 -35.68 -8.29
C GLY A 114 15.15 -36.13 -7.73
N GLY A 115 14.26 -35.16 -7.55
CA GLY A 115 12.87 -35.28 -7.13
C GLY A 115 12.46 -33.94 -6.55
N SER A 116 11.74 -33.06 -7.24
CA SER A 116 10.41 -33.30 -7.80
C SER A 116 10.06 -32.29 -8.91
N GLY A 117 9.48 -32.80 -10.01
CA GLY A 117 8.87 -31.99 -11.07
C GLY A 117 8.08 -32.88 -12.04
N GLY A 118 7.17 -33.69 -11.49
CA GLY A 118 6.30 -34.57 -12.27
C GLY A 118 5.33 -33.76 -13.13
N ALA A 119 5.32 -34.05 -14.43
CA ALA A 119 4.19 -33.76 -15.31
C ALA A 119 3.07 -34.77 -15.01
N GLY A 120 1.92 -34.29 -14.54
CA GLY A 120 0.69 -35.05 -14.35
C GLY A 120 -0.45 -34.35 -15.09
N GLY A 121 -0.99 -35.03 -16.09
CA GLY A 121 -1.99 -34.51 -17.01
C GLY A 121 -3.43 -34.48 -16.48
N SER A 122 -4.24 -33.83 -17.30
CA SER A 122 -5.69 -33.66 -17.36
C SER A 122 -6.57 -34.82 -16.88
N GLY A 123 -7.70 -34.46 -16.25
CA GLY A 123 -8.86 -35.35 -16.08
C GLY A 123 -10.02 -34.62 -15.40
N GLY A 124 -11.09 -34.36 -16.14
CA GLY A 124 -12.28 -33.64 -15.68
C GLY A 124 -13.26 -34.50 -14.88
N GLY A 125 -14.27 -33.83 -14.29
CA GLY A 125 -15.40 -34.47 -13.62
C GLY A 125 -16.44 -33.44 -13.20
N ASN A 126 -17.54 -33.37 -13.95
CA ASN A 126 -18.75 -32.63 -13.60
C ASN A 126 -19.46 -33.30 -12.41
N GLY A 127 -20.08 -32.50 -11.54
CA GLY A 127 -21.00 -32.97 -10.52
C GLY A 127 -21.87 -31.82 -10.02
N GLY A 128 -23.10 -31.75 -10.53
CA GLY A 128 -24.08 -30.76 -10.12
C GLY A 128 -25.04 -31.25 -9.02
N ALA A 129 -25.92 -30.32 -8.64
CA ALA A 129 -27.22 -30.43 -7.96
C ALA A 129 -27.26 -30.50 -6.42
N GLY A 130 -27.97 -29.51 -5.86
CA GLY A 130 -28.54 -29.50 -4.51
C GLY A 130 -29.30 -28.20 -4.24
N GLY A 131 -30.62 -28.17 -4.46
CA GLY A 131 -31.54 -27.10 -4.02
C GLY A 131 -31.67 -27.05 -2.49
N SER A 132 -32.33 -26.10 -1.83
CA SER A 132 -33.71 -25.63 -2.03
C SER A 132 -34.11 -24.64 -0.92
N GLY A 133 -35.10 -23.77 -1.19
CA GLY A 133 -35.95 -23.04 -0.22
C GLY A 133 -35.43 -21.66 0.22
N GLY A 134 -36.19 -20.57 0.33
CA GLY A 134 -37.62 -20.28 0.26
C GLY A 134 -37.84 -18.97 1.07
N ALA A 135 -38.33 -17.89 0.44
CA ALA A 135 -39.66 -17.28 0.61
C ALA A 135 -39.82 -16.16 1.67
N GLY A 136 -40.52 -15.08 1.27
CA GLY A 136 -41.22 -14.10 2.13
C GLY A 136 -40.49 -12.77 2.34
N GLY A 137 -41.06 -11.58 2.17
CA GLY A 137 -42.44 -11.17 1.94
C GLY A 137 -42.53 -9.64 1.82
N SER A 138 -43.68 -9.18 1.32
CA SER A 138 -43.99 -7.85 0.79
C SER A 138 -44.50 -6.83 1.82
N GLY A 139 -44.52 -5.55 1.41
CA GLY A 139 -45.38 -4.47 1.97
C GLY A 139 -44.67 -3.11 1.89
N GLY A 140 -45.10 -2.06 1.18
CA GLY A 140 -46.42 -1.69 0.68
C GLY A 140 -47.12 -0.73 1.65
N GLY A 141 -47.19 0.57 1.35
CA GLY A 141 -47.91 1.55 2.17
C GLY A 141 -47.77 3.01 1.71
N ASP A 142 -48.64 3.41 0.79
CA ASP A 142 -48.93 4.79 0.38
C ASP A 142 -49.77 5.56 1.43
N GLY A 143 -49.67 6.90 1.37
CA GLY A 143 -50.68 7.85 1.88
C GLY A 143 -50.14 8.82 2.94
N GLY A 144 -50.28 10.14 2.86
CA GLY A 144 -51.06 10.99 1.95
C GLY A 144 -51.51 12.25 2.71
N ALA A 145 -51.32 13.41 2.05
CA ALA A 145 -52.03 14.69 2.20
C ALA A 145 -51.88 15.56 3.47
N GLY A 146 -51.57 16.84 3.22
CA GLY A 146 -52.16 17.96 3.96
C GLY A 146 -51.20 19.10 4.32
N GLY A 147 -51.22 20.20 3.57
CA GLY A 147 -50.57 21.44 4.02
C GLY A 147 -50.33 22.48 2.94
N ARG A 148 -51.40 23.12 2.45
CA ARG A 148 -51.30 24.41 1.76
C ARG A 148 -50.92 25.46 2.80
N GLY A 149 -49.75 26.08 2.67
CA GLY A 149 -49.33 27.21 3.48
C GLY A 149 -48.33 28.03 2.70
N GLY A 150 -48.72 29.25 2.32
CA GLY A 150 -47.85 30.21 1.66
C GLY A 150 -46.69 30.62 2.56
N ALA A 151 -45.69 31.23 1.92
CA ALA A 151 -44.50 31.83 2.52
C ALA A 151 -44.81 32.63 3.81
N PRO A 152 -43.82 32.79 4.71
CA PRO A 152 -42.85 33.83 4.42
C PRO A 152 -41.41 33.32 4.42
N ALA A 153 -40.63 33.92 3.53
CA ALA A 153 -39.19 34.01 3.68
C ALA A 153 -38.83 34.61 5.06
N ASN A 154 -37.74 34.13 5.64
CA ASN A 154 -37.13 34.57 6.89
C ASN A 154 -37.77 34.03 8.17
N THR A 155 -37.51 32.76 8.46
CA THR A 155 -37.21 32.35 9.84
C THR A 155 -35.70 32.13 9.91
N PRO A 156 -34.93 32.90 10.72
CA PRO A 156 -33.59 32.48 11.07
C PRO A 156 -33.76 31.24 11.96
N ASP A 157 -33.62 30.05 11.36
CA ASP A 157 -33.64 28.81 12.13
C ASP A 157 -32.40 28.81 13.03
N GLU A 158 -32.67 29.08 14.30
CA GLU A 158 -31.71 29.20 15.40
C GLU A 158 -31.21 27.80 15.85
N SER A 159 -30.88 26.94 14.88
CA SER A 159 -30.21 25.64 15.08
C SER A 159 -28.83 25.58 14.41
N ASP A 160 -28.40 26.68 13.78
CA ASP A 160 -27.14 26.81 13.06
C ASP A 160 -26.11 27.49 13.99
N CYS A 161 -25.41 26.71 14.83
CA CYS A 161 -24.10 27.17 15.33
C CYS A 161 -23.23 27.32 14.09
N GLY A 162 -23.16 28.52 13.51
CA GLY A 162 -22.79 28.84 12.12
C GLY A 162 -21.40 28.45 11.64
N CYS A 163 -21.00 27.21 11.85
CA CYS A 163 -19.72 26.62 11.53
C CYS A 163 -19.81 26.04 10.12
N ARG A 164 -19.26 26.76 9.15
CA ARG A 164 -19.15 26.25 7.78
C ARG A 164 -17.87 25.45 7.63
N ALA A 165 -17.96 24.27 7.05
CA ALA A 165 -16.78 23.52 6.64
C ALA A 165 -15.99 24.35 5.62
N VAL A 166 -14.68 24.40 5.79
CA VAL A 166 -13.81 25.14 4.87
C VAL A 166 -13.66 24.27 3.61
N GLY A 167 -14.41 24.56 2.54
CA GLY A 167 -14.04 24.07 1.20
C GLY A 167 -14.87 22.96 0.53
N ARG A 168 -16.19 22.85 0.76
CA ARG A 168 -17.06 21.99 -0.10
C ARG A 168 -17.81 22.71 -1.22
N ASP A 169 -17.48 23.97 -1.50
CA ASP A 169 -17.98 24.67 -2.69
C ASP A 169 -17.02 24.43 -3.87
N ALA A 170 -16.97 23.19 -4.36
CA ALA A 170 -16.35 22.87 -5.65
C ALA A 170 -17.20 23.46 -6.77
N GLY A 171 -17.08 24.76 -6.98
CA GLY A 171 -17.59 25.45 -8.15
C GLY A 171 -16.91 24.89 -9.39
N ALA A 172 -17.67 24.13 -10.18
CA ALA A 172 -17.30 23.78 -11.55
C ALA A 172 -17.10 25.07 -12.37
N ALA A 173 -15.85 25.48 -12.57
CA ALA A 173 -15.47 26.53 -13.49
C ALA A 173 -14.44 25.98 -14.48
N GLY A 174 -14.85 25.84 -15.73
CA GLY A 174 -14.00 25.41 -16.83
C GLY A 174 -12.87 26.40 -17.12
N GLY A 175 -11.76 25.89 -17.61
CA GLY A 175 -10.59 26.68 -18.01
C GLY A 175 -9.76 25.93 -19.05
N LEU A 176 -9.74 26.47 -20.26
CA LEU A 176 -9.04 26.03 -21.46
C LEU A 176 -7.54 25.73 -21.25
N GLY A 177 -7.10 24.61 -21.82
CA GLY A 177 -6.00 24.52 -22.80
C GLY A 177 -4.61 25.06 -22.44
N LEU A 178 -3.63 24.15 -22.35
CA LEU A 178 -2.31 24.39 -22.93
C LEU A 178 -1.67 23.06 -23.40
N ILE A 179 -1.60 22.90 -24.72
CA ILE A 179 -0.83 21.84 -25.39
C ILE A 179 0.63 22.25 -25.30
N VAL A 180 1.44 21.55 -24.49
CA VAL A 180 2.90 21.69 -24.54
C VAL A 180 3.42 20.72 -25.60
N ALA A 181 3.69 21.27 -26.78
CA ALA A 181 4.40 20.59 -27.85
C ALA A 181 5.87 20.37 -27.44
N MET A 182 6.24 19.13 -27.14
CA MET A 182 7.64 18.73 -27.01
C MET A 182 8.21 18.45 -28.41
N ALA A 183 8.95 19.40 -28.96
CA ALA A 183 9.73 19.23 -30.18
C ALA A 183 11.22 19.51 -29.92
N SER A 184 11.99 18.43 -30.09
CA SER A 184 13.26 18.39 -30.82
C SER A 184 14.56 18.90 -30.18
N MET A 185 15.40 17.90 -29.88
CA MET A 185 16.76 17.71 -30.42
C MET A 185 17.88 18.72 -30.08
N ALA A 186 18.96 18.10 -29.60
CA ALA A 186 20.37 18.34 -29.96
C ALA A 186 21.12 19.46 -29.24
N LEU A 187 21.94 19.05 -28.27
CA LEU A 187 23.32 19.54 -28.12
C LEU A 187 24.24 18.38 -27.71
N ARG A 188 24.63 17.58 -28.71
CA ARG A 188 25.93 16.89 -28.67
C ARG A 188 27.01 17.95 -28.85
N ARG A 189 27.78 18.29 -27.82
CA ARG A 189 29.15 18.81 -27.99
C ARG A 189 30.10 18.19 -26.98
N ARG A 190 30.71 17.08 -27.41
CA ARG A 190 32.04 16.65 -26.96
C ARG A 190 33.03 17.81 -27.16
N LYS A 191 33.66 18.29 -26.09
CA LYS A 191 35.04 18.82 -26.14
C LYS A 191 35.63 18.70 -24.74
N ARG A 192 36.28 17.57 -24.47
CA ARG A 192 37.75 17.39 -24.54
C ARG A 192 38.47 18.19 -23.45
N ARG A 193 38.99 17.44 -22.47
CA ARG A 193 40.30 17.58 -21.80
C ARG A 193 40.72 18.98 -21.33
N SER A 194 40.83 19.14 -20.02
CA SER A 194 42.07 19.58 -19.38
C SER A 194 42.42 18.57 -18.31
#